data_AF-A0A4Q3D3Q7-F1
#
_entry.id   AF-A0A4Q3D3Q7-F1
#
_cell.length_a   1.000
_cell.length_b   1.000
_cell.length_c   1.000
_cell.angle_alpha   90.00
_cell.angle_beta   90.00
_cell.angle_gamma   90.00
#
_symmetry.space_group_name_H-M   'P 1'
#
loop_
_entity.id
_entity.type
_entity.pdbx_description
1 polymer ?
#
loop_
_entity_poly.entity_id
_entity_poly.type
_entity_poly.pdbx_seq_one_letter_code
_entity_poly.pdbx_strand_id
1 'polypeptide(L)'
;MPYNQSLERLISIMDELRTQCPWDRKQTIHSLRIQTVEELYELADAIDNNDWKGIKEELGDLLLHIIFYTRIAKEEKAFTLGEVIEGISNKLVSRHPHIYSNTKVENEEEVKKNWEQLKLKEGKKSVLSGVPKALPAVVKATRLQEKAKQVGFEWEDKEGAMEKIKEELAEFETEVVKGNRDEMQAEFGDLLFSMINYVRYLDIDAEAALEQTNRKFKSRFEKMETLAVSREQDFAALSLADKDLLWNEAKNLV
;
A
#
# COMPACT_ATOMS: atom_id res chain seq x y z
N MET A 1 -16.13 -18.19 -24.66
CA MET A 1 -15.79 -17.33 -23.51
C MET A 1 -15.61 -15.89 -24.00
N PRO A 2 -16.51 -14.97 -23.64
CA PRO A 2 -16.60 -13.64 -24.26
C PRO A 2 -15.48 -12.66 -23.86
N TYR A 3 -14.68 -12.96 -22.84
CA TYR A 3 -13.62 -12.07 -22.37
C TYR A 3 -12.37 -12.04 -23.25
N ASN A 4 -12.11 -13.08 -24.05
CA ASN A 4 -10.95 -13.07 -24.95
C ASN A 4 -11.09 -11.94 -26.00
N GLN A 5 -12.30 -11.74 -26.50
CA GLN A 5 -12.62 -10.65 -27.44
C GLN A 5 -12.44 -9.26 -26.79
N SER A 6 -12.77 -9.10 -25.51
CA SER A 6 -12.59 -7.83 -24.80
C SER A 6 -11.11 -7.47 -24.62
N LEU A 7 -10.27 -8.45 -24.26
CA LEU A 7 -8.84 -8.24 -24.12
C LEU A 7 -8.16 -7.97 -25.47
N GLU A 8 -8.49 -8.75 -26.50
CA GLU A 8 -8.03 -8.52 -27.87
C GLU A 8 -8.40 -7.13 -28.39
N ARG A 9 -9.63 -6.67 -28.10
CA ARG A 9 -10.07 -5.31 -28.41
C ARG A 9 -9.21 -4.26 -27.71
N LEU A 10 -8.92 -4.41 -26.41
CA LEU A 10 -8.09 -3.46 -25.67
C LEU A 10 -6.66 -3.40 -26.22
N ILE A 11 -6.06 -4.56 -26.54
CA ILE A 11 -4.74 -4.63 -27.17
C ILE A 11 -4.75 -3.90 -28.51
N SER A 12 -5.77 -4.15 -29.34
CA SER A 12 -5.91 -3.50 -30.66
C SER A 12 -6.03 -1.98 -30.55
N ILE A 13 -6.80 -1.48 -29.57
CA ILE A 13 -6.90 -0.05 -29.28
C ILE A 13 -5.54 0.52 -28.87
N MET A 14 -4.80 -0.16 -27.99
CA MET A 14 -3.47 0.29 -27.58
C MET A 14 -2.48 0.32 -28.75
N ASP A 15 -2.50 -0.71 -29.61
CA ASP A 15 -1.71 -0.75 -30.84
C ASP A 15 -1.99 0.46 -31.73
N GLU A 16 -3.27 0.80 -31.89
CA GLU A 16 -3.72 1.96 -32.65
C GLU A 16 -3.25 3.28 -32.03
N LEU A 17 -3.46 3.47 -30.72
CA LEU A 17 -3.08 4.68 -30.00
C LEU A 17 -1.57 4.92 -30.05
N ARG A 18 -0.75 3.90 -29.76
CA ARG A 18 0.71 4.01 -29.90
C ARG A 18 1.15 4.36 -31.32
N THR A 19 0.42 3.89 -32.31
CA THR A 19 0.75 4.11 -33.72
C THR A 19 0.28 5.47 -34.20
N GLN A 20 -0.88 5.95 -33.78
CA GLN A 20 -1.53 7.13 -34.38
C GLN A 20 -1.51 8.37 -33.47
N CYS A 21 -1.57 8.20 -32.14
CA CYS A 21 -1.60 9.32 -31.19
C CYS A 21 -0.18 9.81 -30.84
N PRO A 22 0.16 11.09 -31.08
CA PRO A 22 1.48 11.62 -30.75
C PRO A 22 1.82 11.57 -29.26
N TRP A 23 0.82 11.69 -28.39
CA TRP A 23 1.01 11.65 -26.95
C TRP A 23 1.32 10.22 -26.48
N ASP A 24 0.52 9.23 -26.87
CA ASP A 24 0.75 7.83 -26.49
C ASP A 24 2.06 7.29 -27.05
N ARG A 25 2.40 7.66 -28.29
CA ARG A 25 3.66 7.26 -28.94
C ARG A 25 4.88 7.73 -28.16
N LYS A 26 4.83 8.93 -27.57
CA LYS A 26 5.93 9.53 -26.81
C LYS A 26 6.17 8.85 -25.45
N GLN A 27 5.17 8.17 -24.90
CA GLN A 27 5.27 7.60 -23.55
C GLN A 27 6.34 6.51 -23.48
N THR A 28 6.99 6.42 -22.32
CA THR A 28 8.04 5.43 -22.02
C THR A 28 7.68 4.70 -20.72
N ILE A 29 8.38 3.61 -20.42
CA ILE A 29 8.21 2.92 -19.13
C ILE A 29 8.48 3.84 -17.92
N HIS A 30 9.30 4.88 -18.09
CA HIS A 30 9.65 5.80 -17.02
C HIS A 30 8.60 6.91 -16.86
N SER A 31 8.03 7.41 -17.95
CA SER A 31 7.03 8.49 -17.89
C SER A 31 5.70 8.00 -17.34
N LEU A 32 5.32 6.74 -17.62
CA LEU A 32 4.10 6.12 -17.11
C LEU A 32 4.18 5.72 -15.63
N ARG A 33 5.40 5.59 -15.09
CA ARG A 33 5.62 5.07 -13.74
C ARG A 33 4.86 5.85 -12.67
N ILE A 34 4.85 7.18 -12.77
CA ILE A 34 4.19 8.04 -11.78
C ILE A 34 2.66 7.85 -11.85
N GLN A 35 2.11 7.87 -13.06
CA GLN A 35 0.67 7.65 -13.29
C GLN A 35 0.25 6.27 -12.77
N THR A 36 1.05 5.21 -13.00
CA THR A 36 0.75 3.89 -12.43
C THR A 36 0.73 3.87 -10.90
N VAL A 37 1.52 4.72 -10.24
CA VAL A 37 1.47 4.86 -8.78
C VAL A 37 0.22 5.63 -8.37
N GLU A 38 -0.17 6.67 -9.11
CA GLU A 38 -1.42 7.41 -8.89
C GLU A 38 -2.63 6.47 -8.95
N GLU A 39 -2.81 5.69 -10.04
CA GLU A 39 -3.96 4.75 -10.14
C GLU A 39 -3.97 3.68 -9.04
N LEU A 40 -2.79 3.30 -8.53
CA LEU A 40 -2.71 2.36 -7.41
C LEU A 40 -3.26 2.96 -6.12
N TYR A 41 -3.02 4.26 -5.89
CA TYR A 41 -3.58 4.97 -4.75
C TYR A 41 -5.05 5.29 -4.94
N GLU A 42 -5.49 5.62 -6.16
CA GLU A 42 -6.92 5.79 -6.46
C GLU A 42 -7.68 4.47 -6.23
N LEU A 43 -7.10 3.33 -6.63
CA LEU A 43 -7.65 2.01 -6.31
C LEU A 43 -7.72 1.78 -4.79
N ALA A 44 -6.67 2.12 -4.05
CA ALA A 44 -6.66 1.97 -2.59
C ALA A 44 -7.76 2.83 -1.96
N ASP A 45 -7.92 4.08 -2.40
CA ASP A 45 -8.97 4.99 -1.95
C ASP A 45 -10.37 4.43 -2.24
N ALA A 46 -10.59 3.87 -3.43
CA ALA A 46 -11.87 3.27 -3.79
C ALA A 46 -12.18 2.03 -2.91
N ILE A 47 -11.17 1.21 -2.59
CA ILE A 47 -11.30 0.07 -1.68
C ILE A 47 -11.68 0.52 -0.28
N ASP A 48 -10.96 1.51 0.28
CA ASP A 48 -11.24 2.04 1.63
C ASP A 48 -12.67 2.58 1.77
N ASN A 49 -13.19 3.16 0.70
CA ASN A 49 -14.54 3.73 0.66
C ASN A 49 -15.63 2.70 0.27
N ASN A 50 -15.27 1.43 0.05
CA ASN A 50 -16.15 0.40 -0.51
C ASN A 50 -16.86 0.84 -1.81
N ASP A 51 -16.22 1.71 -2.59
CA ASP A 51 -16.76 2.22 -3.84
C ASP A 51 -16.51 1.21 -4.97
N TRP A 52 -17.43 0.26 -5.12
CA TRP A 52 -17.37 -0.75 -6.18
C TRP A 52 -17.34 -0.17 -7.59
N LYS A 53 -17.86 1.05 -7.80
CA LYS A 53 -17.78 1.70 -9.10
C LYS A 53 -16.36 2.20 -9.34
N GLY A 54 -15.79 2.92 -8.36
CA GLY A 54 -14.39 3.36 -8.38
C GLY A 54 -13.44 2.17 -8.55
N ILE A 55 -13.56 1.13 -7.73
CA ILE A 55 -12.73 -0.08 -7.83
C ILE A 55 -12.71 -0.65 -9.25
N LYS A 56 -13.87 -0.69 -9.93
CA LYS A 56 -13.97 -1.18 -11.31
C LYS A 56 -13.26 -0.26 -12.31
N GLU A 57 -13.34 1.04 -12.11
CA GLU A 57 -12.68 2.07 -12.92
C GLU A 57 -11.15 1.95 -12.79
N GLU A 58 -10.65 2.00 -11.56
CA GLU A 58 -9.20 1.95 -11.28
C GLU A 58 -8.54 0.62 -11.67
N LEU A 59 -9.26 -0.51 -11.54
CA LEU A 59 -8.77 -1.80 -12.08
C LEU A 59 -8.64 -1.76 -13.60
N GLY A 60 -9.48 -0.98 -14.28
CA GLY A 60 -9.39 -0.70 -15.71
C GLY A 60 -8.15 0.10 -16.06
N ASP A 61 -7.82 1.14 -15.29
CA ASP A 61 -6.67 2.01 -15.53
C ASP A 61 -5.34 1.33 -15.20
N LEU A 62 -5.29 0.51 -14.15
CA LEU A 62 -4.16 -0.39 -13.92
C LEU A 62 -4.00 -1.41 -15.05
N LEU A 63 -5.10 -1.97 -15.58
CA LEU A 63 -5.05 -2.87 -16.73
C LEU A 63 -4.55 -2.13 -17.98
N LEU A 64 -5.01 -0.90 -18.21
CA LEU A 64 -4.51 -0.03 -19.28
C LEU A 64 -2.99 0.12 -19.19
N HIS A 65 -2.46 0.45 -18.02
CA HIS A 65 -1.02 0.57 -17.80
C HIS A 65 -0.26 -0.73 -18.06
N ILE A 66 -0.78 -1.90 -17.65
CA ILE A 66 -0.18 -3.21 -17.97
C ILE A 66 -0.09 -3.42 -19.49
N ILE A 67 -1.17 -3.13 -20.23
CA ILE A 67 -1.19 -3.24 -21.70
C ILE A 67 -0.22 -2.23 -22.32
N PHE A 68 -0.13 -1.03 -21.75
CA PHE A 68 0.79 0.02 -22.17
C PHE A 68 2.26 -0.43 -22.03
N TYR A 69 2.65 -0.95 -20.86
CA TYR A 69 4.00 -1.46 -20.60
C TYR A 69 4.37 -2.63 -21.51
N THR A 70 3.47 -3.60 -21.67
CA THR A 70 3.72 -4.77 -22.53
C THR A 70 3.82 -4.39 -24.00
N ARG A 71 3.10 -3.33 -24.42
CA ARG A 71 3.23 -2.80 -25.77
C ARG A 71 4.58 -2.12 -26.02
N ILE A 72 5.11 -1.35 -25.06
CA ILE A 72 6.48 -0.79 -25.11
C ILE A 72 7.51 -1.91 -25.11
N ALA A 73 7.35 -2.90 -24.22
CA ALA A 73 8.28 -4.01 -24.13
C ALA A 73 8.36 -4.80 -25.44
N LYS A 74 7.24 -4.98 -26.14
CA LYS A 74 7.20 -5.59 -27.47
C LYS A 74 7.94 -4.75 -28.52
N GLU A 75 7.78 -3.43 -28.47
CA GLU A 75 8.51 -2.44 -29.29
C GLU A 75 10.03 -2.56 -29.11
N GLU A 76 10.47 -2.69 -27.85
CA GLU A 76 11.87 -2.85 -27.45
C GLU A 76 12.38 -4.29 -27.57
N LYS A 77 11.55 -5.23 -28.07
CA LYS A 77 11.85 -6.68 -28.16
C LYS A 77 12.29 -7.30 -26.82
N ALA A 78 11.80 -6.76 -25.70
CA ALA A 78 12.14 -7.21 -24.36
C ALA A 78 11.27 -8.40 -23.92
N PHE A 79 9.94 -8.29 -24.06
CA PHE A 79 8.97 -9.34 -23.75
C PHE A 79 7.58 -8.96 -24.30
N THR A 80 6.65 -9.92 -24.28
CA THR A 80 5.27 -9.78 -24.74
C THR A 80 4.27 -9.92 -23.59
N LEU A 81 3.02 -9.48 -23.82
CA LEU A 81 1.92 -9.72 -22.88
C LEU A 81 1.71 -11.22 -22.60
N GLY A 82 1.86 -12.07 -23.63
CA GLY A 82 1.76 -13.51 -23.48
C GLY A 82 2.79 -14.07 -22.50
N GLU A 83 4.05 -13.62 -22.59
CA GLU A 83 5.11 -14.01 -21.65
C GLU A 83 4.83 -13.52 -20.22
N VAL A 84 4.24 -12.32 -20.06
CA VAL A 84 3.82 -11.83 -18.73
C VAL A 84 2.74 -12.72 -18.12
N ILE A 85 1.70 -13.05 -18.89
CA ILE A 85 0.58 -13.91 -18.45
C ILE A 85 1.07 -15.33 -18.14
N GLU A 86 1.91 -15.90 -19.01
CA GLU A 86 2.50 -17.22 -18.82
C GLU A 86 3.40 -17.24 -17.57
N GLY A 87 4.20 -16.19 -17.38
CA GLY A 87 5.06 -16.02 -16.22
C GLY A 87 4.30 -15.98 -14.90
N ILE A 88 3.19 -15.23 -14.81
CA ILE A 88 2.36 -15.23 -13.59
C ILE A 88 1.59 -16.54 -13.42
N SER A 89 1.11 -17.16 -14.51
CA SER A 89 0.37 -18.43 -14.45
C SER A 89 1.25 -19.56 -13.92
N ASN A 90 2.44 -19.76 -14.49
CA ASN A 90 3.41 -20.76 -14.02
C ASN A 90 3.86 -20.49 -12.59
N LYS A 91 4.04 -19.22 -12.23
CA LYS A 91 4.34 -18.81 -10.86
C LYS A 91 3.22 -19.20 -9.89
N LEU A 92 1.96 -18.95 -10.24
CA LEU A 92 0.83 -19.32 -9.39
C LEU A 92 0.70 -20.84 -9.24
N VAL A 93 0.81 -21.60 -10.34
CA VAL A 93 0.76 -23.07 -10.29
C VAL A 93 1.85 -23.65 -9.41
N SER A 94 3.11 -23.23 -9.63
CA SER A 94 4.26 -23.72 -8.85
C SER A 94 4.19 -23.33 -7.37
N ARG A 95 3.54 -22.21 -7.02
CA ARG A 95 3.39 -21.73 -5.65
C ARG A 95 2.18 -22.29 -4.90
N HIS A 96 1.29 -23.00 -5.59
CA HIS A 96 0.15 -23.68 -4.98
C HIS A 96 0.21 -25.20 -5.23
N PRO A 97 1.27 -25.90 -4.77
CA PRO A 97 1.39 -27.34 -4.94
C PRO A 97 0.31 -28.13 -4.17
N HIS A 98 -0.40 -27.48 -3.25
CA HIS A 98 -1.55 -28.05 -2.57
C HIS A 98 -2.84 -28.05 -3.41
N ILE A 99 -2.90 -27.25 -4.48
CA ILE A 99 -3.99 -27.26 -5.45
C ILE A 99 -3.58 -28.07 -6.69
N TYR A 100 -2.37 -27.88 -7.18
CA TYR A 100 -1.91 -28.39 -8.48
C TYR A 100 -0.95 -29.59 -8.38
N SER A 101 -0.71 -30.13 -7.19
CA SER A 101 0.17 -31.29 -6.96
C SER A 101 -0.34 -32.11 -5.76
N ASN A 102 0.53 -32.93 -5.16
CA ASN A 102 0.17 -33.84 -4.06
C ASN A 102 0.53 -33.32 -2.66
N THR A 103 0.93 -32.05 -2.51
CA THR A 103 1.26 -31.48 -1.20
C THR A 103 -0.02 -31.32 -0.38
N LYS A 104 -0.06 -31.87 0.83
CA LYS A 104 -1.15 -31.59 1.77
C LYS A 104 -0.75 -30.47 2.71
N VAL A 105 -1.70 -29.60 3.00
CA VAL A 105 -1.60 -28.51 3.97
C VAL A 105 -2.85 -28.55 4.83
N GLU A 106 -2.69 -28.35 6.13
CA GLU A 106 -3.79 -28.45 7.10
C GLU A 106 -4.45 -27.09 7.36
N ASN A 107 -3.73 -25.99 7.17
CA ASN A 107 -4.21 -24.63 7.45
C ASN A 107 -3.50 -23.56 6.60
N GLU A 108 -3.96 -22.31 6.74
CA GLU A 108 -3.43 -21.14 6.03
C GLU A 108 -1.95 -20.85 6.39
N GLU A 109 -1.53 -21.11 7.63
CA GLU A 109 -0.16 -20.87 8.06
C GLU A 109 0.83 -21.79 7.33
N GLU A 110 0.48 -23.06 7.16
CA GLU A 110 1.27 -24.01 6.38
C GLU A 110 1.37 -23.61 4.91
N VAL A 111 0.28 -23.08 4.32
CA VAL A 111 0.30 -22.51 2.97
C VAL A 111 1.29 -21.35 2.88
N LYS A 112 1.24 -20.41 3.83
CA LYS A 112 2.15 -19.25 3.88
C LYS A 112 3.62 -19.68 4.04
N LYS A 113 3.91 -20.62 4.93
CA LYS A 113 5.27 -21.17 5.14
C LYS A 113 5.81 -21.83 3.87
N ASN A 114 5.03 -22.69 3.24
CA ASN A 114 5.42 -23.34 1.98
C ASN A 114 5.69 -22.32 0.88
N TRP A 115 4.87 -21.27 0.81
CA TRP A 115 5.02 -20.23 -0.21
C TRP A 115 6.35 -19.48 -0.09
N GLU A 116 6.78 -19.11 1.12
CA GLU A 116 8.07 -18.43 1.32
C GLU A 116 9.26 -19.36 1.10
N GLN A 117 9.16 -20.63 1.49
CA GLN A 117 10.21 -21.61 1.20
C GLN A 117 10.44 -21.75 -0.32
N LEU A 118 9.36 -21.76 -1.12
CA LEU A 118 9.46 -21.77 -2.57
C LEU A 118 10.10 -20.48 -3.11
N LYS A 119 9.78 -19.31 -2.55
CA LYS A 119 10.41 -18.02 -2.92
C LYS A 119 11.91 -17.99 -2.62
N LEU A 120 12.38 -18.65 -1.55
CA LEU A 120 13.80 -18.73 -1.22
C LEU A 120 14.56 -19.64 -2.21
N LYS A 121 13.94 -20.72 -2.68
CA LYS A 121 14.51 -21.61 -3.71
C LYS A 121 14.69 -20.93 -5.07
N GLU A 122 13.95 -19.86 -5.36
CA GLU A 122 14.07 -19.03 -6.57
C GLU A 122 15.31 -18.08 -6.55
N GLY A 123 16.29 -18.29 -5.67
CA GLY A 123 17.56 -17.54 -5.66
C GLY A 123 17.54 -16.23 -4.85
N LYS A 124 16.54 -16.04 -4.00
CA LYS A 124 16.47 -14.89 -3.09
C LYS A 124 17.50 -15.03 -1.95
N LYS A 125 18.42 -14.06 -1.85
CA LYS A 125 19.49 -14.05 -0.83
C LYS A 125 19.00 -13.84 0.61
N SER A 126 17.81 -13.25 0.78
CA SER A 126 17.22 -12.94 2.09
C SER A 126 15.70 -13.02 2.02
N VAL A 127 15.07 -13.39 3.13
CA VAL A 127 13.60 -13.39 3.30
C VAL A 127 13.03 -12.00 3.03
N LEU A 128 13.79 -10.95 3.36
CA LEU A 128 13.42 -9.54 3.19
C LEU A 128 13.65 -9.01 1.76
N SER A 129 14.39 -9.75 0.91
CA SER A 129 14.72 -9.30 -0.46
C SER A 129 13.51 -9.09 -1.38
N GLY A 130 12.32 -9.52 -0.95
CA GLY A 130 11.06 -9.28 -1.66
C GLY A 130 10.37 -7.96 -1.34
N VAL A 131 10.91 -7.12 -0.44
CA VAL A 131 10.32 -5.83 -0.08
C VAL A 131 10.86 -4.75 -1.02
N PRO A 132 10.01 -4.11 -1.87
CA PRO A 132 10.47 -3.06 -2.77
C PRO A 132 11.01 -1.84 -2.02
N LYS A 133 12.13 -1.27 -2.52
CA LYS A 133 12.75 -0.07 -1.93
C LYS A 133 11.82 1.15 -1.97
N ALA A 134 10.96 1.24 -2.98
CA ALA A 134 10.08 2.38 -3.23
C ALA A 134 8.79 2.39 -2.40
N LEU A 135 8.51 1.35 -1.59
CA LEU A 135 7.31 1.35 -0.75
C LEU A 135 7.33 2.51 0.26
N PRO A 136 6.15 3.10 0.55
CA PRO A 136 5.96 3.99 1.70
C PRO A 136 6.46 3.35 2.98
N ALA A 137 6.93 4.16 3.93
CA ALA A 137 7.58 3.68 5.14
C ALA A 137 6.68 2.75 5.98
N VAL A 138 5.40 3.10 6.15
CA VAL A 138 4.43 2.32 6.93
C VAL A 138 4.18 0.95 6.28
N VAL A 139 3.80 0.93 5.00
CA VAL A 139 3.60 -0.32 4.23
C VAL A 139 4.88 -1.17 4.24
N LYS A 140 6.04 -0.53 4.07
CA LYS A 140 7.35 -1.21 4.09
C LYS A 140 7.62 -1.86 5.45
N ALA A 141 7.34 -1.18 6.56
CA ALA A 141 7.50 -1.71 7.91
C ALA A 141 6.60 -2.93 8.13
N THR A 142 5.30 -2.85 7.79
CA THR A 142 4.36 -3.98 7.85
C THR A 142 4.90 -5.17 7.06
N ARG A 143 5.35 -4.96 5.82
CA ARG A 143 5.88 -6.02 4.95
C ARG A 143 7.19 -6.62 5.48
N LEU A 144 8.05 -5.84 6.12
CA LEU A 144 9.28 -6.37 6.75
C LEU A 144 8.92 -7.30 7.92
N GLN A 145 7.98 -6.89 8.77
CA GLN A 145 7.57 -7.65 9.94
C GLN A 145 6.82 -8.94 9.58
N GLU A 146 5.91 -8.91 8.61
CA GLU A 146 5.25 -10.12 8.09
C GLU A 146 6.26 -11.14 7.56
N LYS A 147 7.31 -10.66 6.91
CA LYS A 147 8.37 -11.51 6.37
C LYS A 147 9.28 -12.06 7.47
N ALA A 148 9.55 -11.29 8.50
CA ALA A 148 10.28 -11.75 9.67
C ALA A 148 9.48 -12.83 10.44
N LYS A 149 8.16 -12.64 10.63
CA LYS A 149 7.24 -13.65 11.19
C LYS A 149 7.32 -14.99 10.48
N GLN A 150 7.38 -14.98 9.14
CA GLN A 150 7.40 -16.21 8.34
C GLN A 150 8.59 -17.13 8.62
N VAL A 151 9.67 -16.59 9.21
CA VAL A 151 10.84 -17.37 9.67
C VAL A 151 10.94 -17.48 11.19
N GLY A 152 9.86 -17.16 11.90
CA GLY A 152 9.77 -17.28 13.36
C GLY A 152 10.42 -16.13 14.13
N PHE A 153 10.73 -15.01 13.48
CA PHE A 153 11.19 -13.80 14.16
C PHE A 153 9.99 -12.90 14.49
N GLU A 154 9.30 -13.25 15.58
CA GLU A 154 8.10 -12.56 16.05
C GLU A 154 7.89 -12.85 17.56
N TRP A 155 7.22 -11.95 18.28
CA TRP A 155 6.85 -12.17 19.69
C TRP A 155 5.76 -13.23 19.82
N GLU A 156 5.73 -13.95 20.95
CA GLU A 156 4.77 -15.02 21.21
C GLU A 156 3.32 -14.52 21.27
N ASP A 157 3.10 -13.28 21.73
CA ASP A 157 1.77 -12.69 21.89
C ASP A 157 1.73 -11.16 21.67
N LYS A 158 0.50 -10.62 21.66
CA LYS A 158 0.23 -9.18 21.49
C LYS A 158 0.69 -8.36 22.70
N GLU A 159 0.76 -8.98 23.87
CA GLU A 159 1.24 -8.38 25.11
C GLU A 159 2.72 -8.02 24.99
N GLY A 160 3.56 -8.93 24.45
CA GLY A 160 4.97 -8.64 24.15
C GLY A 160 5.15 -7.47 23.18
N ALA A 161 4.29 -7.38 22.15
CA ALA A 161 4.32 -6.25 21.23
C ALA A 161 3.92 -4.92 21.90
N MET A 162 2.98 -4.94 22.85
CA MET A 162 2.59 -3.76 23.63
C MET A 162 3.68 -3.32 24.61
N GLU A 163 4.36 -4.25 25.28
CA GLU A 163 5.49 -3.92 26.13
C GLU A 163 6.63 -3.25 25.34
N LYS A 164 6.87 -3.72 24.11
CA LYS A 164 7.86 -3.06 23.24
C LYS A 164 7.47 -1.62 22.91
N ILE A 165 6.20 -1.31 22.65
CA ILE A 165 5.74 0.09 22.48
C ILE A 165 6.09 0.95 23.71
N LYS A 166 5.90 0.42 24.92
CA LYS A 166 6.20 1.16 26.16
C LYS A 166 7.70 1.37 26.34
N GLU A 167 8.51 0.38 25.98
CA GLU A 167 9.97 0.45 25.97
C GLU A 167 10.46 1.56 25.03
N GLU A 168 10.06 1.50 23.75
CA GLU A 168 10.45 2.49 22.74
C GLU A 168 9.97 3.91 23.09
N LEU A 169 8.79 4.04 23.72
CA LEU A 169 8.30 5.33 24.20
C LEU A 169 9.20 5.89 25.31
N ALA A 170 9.65 5.05 26.24
CA ALA A 170 10.54 5.46 27.33
C ALA A 170 11.95 5.81 26.81
N GLU A 171 12.45 5.10 25.80
CA GLU A 171 13.71 5.39 25.12
C GLU A 171 13.61 6.75 24.39
N PHE A 172 12.54 6.98 23.63
CA PHE A 172 12.28 8.27 23.00
C PHE A 172 12.19 9.43 24.02
N GLU A 173 11.42 9.28 25.10
CA GLU A 173 11.33 10.29 26.16
C GLU A 173 12.69 10.60 26.80
N THR A 174 13.54 9.58 26.96
CA THR A 174 14.90 9.75 27.49
C THR A 174 15.76 10.60 26.56
N GLU A 175 15.70 10.35 25.24
CA GLU A 175 16.45 11.12 24.25
C GLU A 175 15.91 12.55 24.09
N VAL A 176 14.61 12.76 24.29
CA VAL A 176 14.01 14.10 24.36
C VAL A 176 14.60 14.92 25.49
N VAL A 177 14.79 14.33 26.67
CA VAL A 177 15.43 15.01 27.82
C VAL A 177 16.90 15.33 27.54
N LYS A 178 17.62 14.44 26.85
CA LYS A 178 19.03 14.67 26.46
C LYS A 178 19.18 15.69 25.34
N GLY A 179 18.14 15.89 24.52
CA GLY A 179 18.10 16.85 23.42
C GLY A 179 18.93 16.42 22.19
N ASN A 180 19.26 15.13 22.06
CA ASN A 180 20.00 14.61 20.91
C ASN A 180 19.04 14.34 19.74
N ARG A 181 19.11 15.18 18.69
CA ARG A 181 18.16 15.10 17.57
C ARG A 181 18.24 13.81 16.75
N ASP A 182 19.44 13.30 16.54
CA ASP A 182 19.63 12.12 15.70
C ASP A 182 19.07 10.87 16.40
N GLU A 183 19.35 10.75 17.70
CA GLU A 183 18.81 9.65 18.53
C GLU A 183 17.29 9.80 18.73
N MET A 184 16.78 11.01 18.99
CA MET A 184 15.33 11.25 19.03
C MET A 184 14.63 10.78 17.74
N GLN A 185 15.24 11.01 16.57
CA GLN A 185 14.67 10.56 15.30
C GLN A 185 14.73 9.04 15.15
N ALA A 186 15.81 8.39 15.61
CA ALA A 186 15.96 6.94 15.60
C ALA A 186 14.90 6.28 16.50
N GLU A 187 14.84 6.67 17.77
CA GLU A 187 13.90 6.13 18.76
C GLU A 187 12.44 6.37 18.37
N PHE A 188 12.12 7.54 17.80
CA PHE A 188 10.77 7.78 17.28
C PHE A 188 10.43 6.85 16.09
N GLY A 189 11.43 6.53 15.27
CA GLY A 189 11.30 5.55 14.19
C GLY A 189 10.99 4.15 14.72
N ASP A 190 11.68 3.72 15.78
CA ASP A 190 11.48 2.42 16.41
C ASP A 190 10.15 2.34 17.17
N LEU A 191 9.72 3.45 17.79
CA LEU A 191 8.37 3.58 18.35
C LEU A 191 7.28 3.40 17.28
N LEU A 192 7.40 4.07 16.13
CA LEU A 192 6.47 3.89 15.01
C LEU A 192 6.50 2.45 14.48
N PHE A 193 7.69 1.86 14.34
CA PHE A 193 7.85 0.48 13.89
C PHE A 193 7.16 -0.51 14.86
N SER A 194 7.29 -0.29 16.16
CA SER A 194 6.65 -1.08 17.22
C SER A 194 5.13 -0.91 17.24
N MET A 195 4.63 0.32 17.03
CA MET A 195 3.18 0.56 16.87
C MET A 195 2.60 -0.19 15.68
N ILE A 196 3.27 -0.14 14.52
CA ILE A 196 2.88 -0.89 13.31
C ILE A 196 2.89 -2.40 13.60
N ASN A 197 3.88 -2.89 14.34
CA ASN A 197 3.95 -4.29 14.72
C ASN A 197 2.79 -4.72 15.59
N TYR A 198 2.42 -3.91 16.58
CA TYR A 198 1.31 -4.21 17.47
C TYR A 198 -0.03 -4.28 16.74
N VAL A 199 -0.35 -3.29 15.89
CA VAL A 199 -1.63 -3.28 15.15
C VAL A 199 -1.72 -4.42 14.14
N ARG A 200 -0.58 -4.92 13.63
CA ARG A 200 -0.51 -6.14 12.82
C ARG A 200 -0.98 -7.39 13.58
N TYR A 201 -0.75 -7.51 14.89
CA TYR A 201 -1.32 -8.61 15.70
C TYR A 201 -2.85 -8.49 15.89
N LEU A 202 -3.40 -7.31 15.66
CA LEU A 202 -4.83 -7.04 15.73
C LEU A 202 -5.51 -7.12 14.36
N ASP A 203 -4.78 -7.57 13.33
CA ASP A 203 -5.21 -7.61 11.93
C ASP A 203 -5.69 -6.24 11.40
N ILE A 204 -5.05 -5.16 11.88
CA ILE A 204 -5.31 -3.79 11.45
C ILE A 204 -4.22 -3.36 10.46
N ASP A 205 -4.64 -2.85 9.30
CA ASP A 205 -3.74 -2.21 8.34
C ASP A 205 -3.37 -0.80 8.83
N ALA A 206 -2.09 -0.62 9.18
CA ALA A 206 -1.56 0.64 9.70
C ALA A 206 -1.63 1.79 8.71
N GLU A 207 -1.45 1.54 7.40
CA GLU A 207 -1.50 2.59 6.36
C GLU A 207 -2.95 3.07 6.22
N ALA A 208 -3.90 2.14 6.08
CA ALA A 208 -5.32 2.47 5.95
C ALA A 208 -5.87 3.16 7.22
N ALA A 209 -5.43 2.73 8.42
CA ALA A 209 -5.83 3.36 9.68
C ALA A 209 -5.32 4.81 9.80
N LEU A 210 -4.10 5.07 9.37
CA LEU A 210 -3.53 6.41 9.33
C LEU A 210 -4.25 7.28 8.29
N GLU A 211 -4.52 6.74 7.10
CA GLU A 211 -5.23 7.45 6.04
C GLU A 211 -6.67 7.80 6.45
N GLN A 212 -7.40 6.89 7.09
CA GLN A 212 -8.71 7.19 7.66
C GLN A 212 -8.63 8.36 8.68
N THR A 213 -7.55 8.41 9.47
CA THR A 213 -7.32 9.51 10.40
C THR A 213 -7.04 10.82 9.69
N ASN A 214 -6.26 10.81 8.60
CA ASN A 214 -6.00 11.97 7.75
C ASN A 214 -7.29 12.51 7.13
N ARG A 215 -8.13 11.64 6.54
CA ARG A 215 -9.43 12.02 5.95
C ARG A 215 -10.35 12.66 6.99
N LYS A 216 -10.43 12.05 8.18
CA LYS A 216 -11.22 12.57 9.30
C LYS A 216 -10.71 13.94 9.77
N PHE A 217 -9.40 14.13 9.86
CA PHE A 217 -8.80 15.42 10.20
C PHE A 217 -9.14 16.48 9.15
N LYS A 218 -8.92 16.18 7.86
CA LYS A 218 -9.23 17.06 6.74
C LYS A 218 -10.70 17.48 6.73
N SER A 219 -11.61 16.52 6.78
CA SER A 219 -13.05 16.78 6.75
C SER A 219 -13.51 17.65 7.92
N ARG A 220 -12.98 17.40 9.13
CA ARG A 220 -13.27 18.23 10.31
C ARG A 220 -12.72 19.64 10.15
N PHE A 221 -11.50 19.78 9.63
CA PHE A 221 -10.88 21.08 9.42
C PHE A 221 -11.66 21.92 8.39
N GLU A 222 -12.00 21.35 7.23
CA GLU A 222 -12.83 22.02 6.20
C GLU A 222 -14.21 22.41 6.75
N LYS A 223 -14.77 21.57 7.64
CA LYS A 223 -16.03 21.88 8.31
C LYS A 223 -15.89 23.05 9.28
N MET A 224 -14.80 23.15 10.02
CA MET A 224 -14.52 24.29 10.88
C MET A 224 -14.39 25.58 10.09
N GLU A 225 -13.70 25.56 8.94
CA GLU A 225 -13.59 26.71 8.05
C GLU A 225 -14.98 27.14 7.56
N THR A 226 -15.81 26.19 7.14
CA THR A 226 -17.19 26.45 6.71
C THR A 226 -18.03 27.06 7.84
N LEU A 227 -17.90 26.54 9.07
CA LEU A 227 -18.60 27.07 10.25
C LEU A 227 -18.15 28.50 10.58
N ALA A 228 -16.83 28.77 10.54
CA ALA A 228 -16.29 30.10 10.79
C ALA A 228 -16.81 31.12 9.76
N VAL A 229 -16.79 30.76 8.47
CA VAL A 229 -17.36 31.59 7.39
C VAL A 229 -18.85 31.85 7.60
N SER A 230 -19.62 30.83 7.97
CA SER A 230 -21.06 30.97 8.25
C SER A 230 -21.38 31.89 9.43
N ARG A 231 -20.40 32.12 10.31
CA ARG A 231 -20.48 32.99 11.48
C ARG A 231 -19.85 34.36 11.25
N GLU A 232 -19.44 34.67 10.01
CA GLU A 232 -18.73 35.90 9.66
C GLU A 232 -17.44 36.08 10.48
N GLN A 233 -16.79 34.97 10.86
CA GLN A 233 -15.54 34.94 11.61
C GLN A 233 -14.36 34.66 10.67
N ASP A 234 -13.26 35.40 10.85
CA ASP A 234 -11.99 35.05 10.22
C ASP A 234 -11.32 33.91 11.00
N PHE A 235 -11.34 32.71 10.41
CA PHE A 235 -10.78 31.50 11.00
C PHE A 235 -9.29 31.66 11.38
N ALA A 236 -8.50 32.39 10.59
CA ALA A 236 -7.08 32.56 10.86
C ALA A 236 -6.85 33.36 12.14
N ALA A 237 -7.68 34.39 12.37
CA ALA A 237 -7.62 35.29 13.52
C ALA A 237 -8.20 34.70 14.81
N LEU A 238 -8.93 33.57 14.74
CA LEU A 238 -9.49 32.91 15.92
C LEU A 238 -8.39 32.39 16.86
N SER A 239 -8.66 32.49 18.16
CA SER A 239 -7.83 31.90 19.21
C SER A 239 -7.87 30.36 19.12
N LEU A 240 -6.90 29.68 19.73
CA LEU A 240 -6.93 28.21 19.81
C LEU A 240 -8.17 27.71 20.56
N ALA A 241 -8.62 28.42 21.59
CA ALA A 241 -9.82 28.06 22.34
C ALA A 241 -11.09 28.14 21.45
N ASP A 242 -11.20 29.16 20.60
CA ASP A 242 -12.32 29.29 19.67
C ASP A 242 -12.27 28.23 18.55
N LYS A 243 -11.06 27.92 18.06
CA LYS A 243 -10.82 26.83 17.11
C LYS A 243 -11.19 25.47 17.74
N ASP A 244 -10.88 25.24 19.01
CA ASP A 244 -11.26 24.02 19.72
C ASP A 244 -12.78 23.88 19.86
N LEU A 245 -13.51 24.97 20.08
CA LEU A 245 -14.98 24.95 20.07
C LEU A 245 -15.52 24.54 18.70
N LEU A 246 -15.01 25.15 17.61
CA LEU A 246 -15.37 24.77 16.25
C LEU A 246 -15.01 23.32 15.92
N TRP A 247 -13.86 22.83 16.41
CA TRP A 247 -13.44 21.44 16.22
C TRP A 247 -14.37 20.44 16.91
N ASN A 248 -14.78 20.75 18.15
CA ASN A 248 -15.74 19.92 18.88
C ASN A 248 -17.12 19.91 18.23
N GLU A 249 -17.54 21.02 17.62
CA GLU A 249 -18.77 21.06 16.82
C GLU A 249 -18.62 20.26 15.52
N ALA A 250 -17.52 20.43 14.79
CA ALA A 250 -17.23 19.67 13.57
C ALA A 250 -17.20 18.16 13.80
N LYS A 251 -16.69 17.70 14.96
CA LYS A 251 -16.72 16.28 15.38
C LYS A 251 -18.13 15.68 15.45
N ASN A 252 -19.16 16.48 15.71
CA ASN A 252 -20.54 16.00 15.82
C ASN A 252 -21.26 16.00 14.46
N LEU A 253 -20.67 16.62 13.44
CA LEU A 253 -21.25 16.79 12.11
C LEU A 253 -20.65 15.83 11.07
N VAL A 254 -19.52 15.19 11.39
CA VAL A 254 -18.73 14.31 10.52
C VAL A 254 -18.42 13.00 11.23
#